data_AF-A0A1E4T595-F1
#
_entry.id   AF-A0A1E4T595-F1
#
_cell.length_a   1.000
_cell.length_b   1.000
_cell.length_c   1.000
_cell.angle_alpha   90.00
_cell.angle_beta   90.00
_cell.angle_gamma   90.00
#
_symmetry.space_group_name_H-M   'P 1'
#
loop_
_entity.id
_entity.type
_entity.pdbx_description
1 polymer ?
#
loop_
_entity_poly.entity_id
_entity_poly.type
_entity_poly.pdbx_seq_one_letter_code
_entity_poly.pdbx_strand_id
1 'polypeptide(L)'
;MSSPKAKVLLVGMGGVGSVAAYSLEYGGKAEVTAVLRSDYQTLIDDGFEFESVDHGKVNCFRPTNITKSVEEAMEKYGPFDYAIFSLKNIPDISPIEPLIAKCYTPEVGILLLQNGIGIEKPIFKLFPEAYVMSGVTMVSSTLYGRKVVHVATEHVRVGAYDNGKIPYEKQVAKCKKFIEIYSTDKNDIIYDENVNFSRWRKLVYNACVNSSAALTDCDIGRLEVFGAMDPIVRPAMREILAIAKSDGVDLPEDVIEFMIRSDDGEWYPPSMLVDMRKGNYCEYQVILGNALDIAKENGVPAPVLSCMYHLLHVVQMKTQEKKGKFVLPEVRPLPADNFQIKYLN
;
A
#
# COMPACT_ATOMS: atom_id res chain seq x y z
N MET A 1 -11.24 -14.89 -33.13
CA MET A 1 -11.24 -13.49 -32.65
C MET A 1 -10.77 -13.55 -31.21
N SER A 2 -9.75 -12.79 -30.81
CA SER A 2 -9.37 -12.70 -29.39
C SER A 2 -10.51 -12.04 -28.61
N SER A 3 -10.80 -12.52 -27.40
CA SER A 3 -11.73 -11.84 -26.50
C SER A 3 -11.30 -10.38 -26.29
N PRO A 4 -12.24 -9.43 -26.12
CA PRO A 4 -11.88 -8.05 -25.83
C PRO A 4 -11.05 -7.97 -24.53
N LYS A 5 -10.02 -7.13 -24.54
CA LYS A 5 -9.18 -6.88 -23.37
C LYS A 5 -9.97 -6.13 -22.30
N ALA A 6 -9.69 -6.41 -21.03
CA ALA A 6 -10.25 -5.67 -19.90
C ALA A 6 -9.63 -4.27 -19.80
N LYS A 7 -10.45 -3.25 -19.59
CA LYS A 7 -9.99 -1.88 -19.36
C LYS A 7 -9.62 -1.70 -17.89
N VAL A 8 -8.35 -1.43 -17.62
CA VAL A 8 -7.84 -1.28 -16.25
C VAL A 8 -7.31 0.12 -16.03
N LEU A 9 -7.94 0.86 -15.11
CA LEU A 9 -7.40 2.11 -14.59
C LEU A 9 -6.34 1.78 -13.54
N LEU A 10 -5.15 2.37 -13.63
CA LEU A 10 -4.12 2.23 -12.61
C LEU A 10 -3.69 3.59 -12.08
N VAL A 11 -3.92 3.81 -10.78
CA VAL A 11 -3.58 5.03 -10.07
C VAL A 11 -2.41 4.76 -9.13
N GLY A 12 -1.24 5.31 -9.49
CA GLY A 12 -0.01 5.22 -8.71
C GLY A 12 1.06 4.33 -9.32
N MET A 13 1.80 4.85 -10.29
CA MET A 13 2.93 4.19 -10.96
C MET A 13 4.24 4.27 -10.15
N GLY A 14 4.19 3.90 -8.87
CA GLY A 14 5.40 3.65 -8.07
C GLY A 14 6.05 2.31 -8.46
N GLY A 15 6.93 1.75 -7.61
CA GLY A 15 7.53 0.42 -7.85
C GLY A 15 6.47 -0.66 -8.07
N VAL A 16 5.55 -0.82 -7.11
CA VAL A 16 4.44 -1.79 -7.18
C VAL A 16 3.55 -1.55 -8.40
N GLY A 17 3.05 -0.33 -8.59
CA GLY A 17 2.14 -0.03 -9.69
C GLY A 17 2.77 -0.18 -11.07
N SER A 18 4.07 0.10 -11.20
CA SER A 18 4.79 -0.08 -12.47
C SER A 18 4.95 -1.55 -12.83
N VAL A 19 5.28 -2.41 -11.85
CA VAL A 19 5.32 -3.86 -12.05
C VAL A 19 3.93 -4.39 -12.40
N ALA A 20 2.89 -3.98 -11.67
CA ALA A 20 1.51 -4.36 -11.95
C ALA A 20 1.06 -3.96 -13.36
N ALA A 21 1.33 -2.71 -13.76
CA ALA A 21 1.02 -2.20 -15.11
C ALA A 21 1.71 -3.04 -16.19
N TYR A 22 2.99 -3.34 -16.00
CA TYR A 22 3.76 -4.13 -16.95
C TYR A 22 3.22 -5.56 -17.06
N SER A 23 3.01 -6.24 -15.93
CA SER A 23 2.49 -7.61 -15.88
C SER A 23 1.10 -7.72 -16.53
N LEU A 24 0.21 -6.75 -16.30
CA LEU A 24 -1.12 -6.70 -16.91
C LEU A 24 -1.08 -6.56 -18.44
N GLU A 25 -0.22 -5.68 -18.95
CA GLU A 25 -0.02 -5.49 -20.40
C GLU A 25 0.65 -6.72 -21.02
N TYR A 26 1.67 -7.28 -20.35
CA TYR A 26 2.40 -8.46 -20.78
C TYR A 26 1.49 -9.67 -20.98
N GLY A 27 0.53 -9.89 -20.06
CA GLY A 27 -0.45 -10.97 -20.17
C GLY A 27 -1.40 -10.85 -21.37
N GLY A 28 -1.46 -9.68 -22.03
CA GLY A 28 -2.25 -9.46 -23.23
C GLY A 28 -3.78 -9.47 -23.03
N LYS A 29 -4.25 -9.54 -21.77
CA LYS A 29 -5.67 -9.60 -21.40
C LYS A 29 -6.22 -8.26 -20.92
N ALA A 30 -5.35 -7.28 -20.68
CA ALA A 30 -5.73 -5.94 -20.21
C ALA A 30 -5.19 -4.84 -21.14
N GLU A 31 -5.89 -3.71 -21.13
CA GLU A 31 -5.39 -2.42 -21.60
C GLU A 31 -5.30 -1.50 -20.37
N VAL A 32 -4.09 -1.06 -20.04
CA VAL A 32 -3.85 -0.25 -18.85
C VAL A 32 -3.89 1.23 -19.21
N THR A 33 -4.74 1.97 -18.50
CA THR A 33 -4.73 3.43 -18.46
C THR A 33 -4.09 3.88 -17.16
N ALA A 34 -2.86 4.39 -17.23
CA ALA A 34 -2.11 4.84 -16.05
C ALA A 34 -2.30 6.33 -15.79
N VAL A 35 -2.51 6.68 -14.51
CA VAL A 35 -2.61 8.08 -14.06
C VAL A 35 -1.33 8.48 -13.32
N LEU A 36 -0.63 9.49 -13.83
CA LEU A 36 0.59 10.04 -13.21
C LEU A 36 0.53 11.58 -13.14
N ARG A 37 1.11 12.15 -12.07
CA ARG A 37 1.27 13.61 -11.91
C ARG A 37 2.71 14.06 -12.15
N SER A 38 3.64 13.65 -11.30
CA SER A 38 5.04 14.08 -11.30
C SER A 38 5.83 13.56 -12.50
N ASP A 39 5.63 12.30 -12.86
CA ASP A 39 6.45 11.60 -13.85
C ASP A 39 5.75 11.43 -15.21
N TYR A 40 4.65 12.16 -15.42
CA TYR A 40 3.85 12.08 -16.65
C TYR A 40 4.71 12.34 -17.89
N GLN A 41 5.45 13.44 -17.90
CA GLN A 41 6.24 13.84 -19.07
C GLN A 41 7.38 12.86 -19.34
N THR A 42 8.09 12.43 -18.29
CA THR A 42 9.15 11.43 -18.38
C THR A 42 8.62 10.10 -18.92
N LEU A 43 7.48 9.61 -18.45
CA LEU A 43 6.89 8.37 -18.95
C LEU A 43 6.47 8.51 -20.43
N ILE A 44 5.94 9.66 -20.84
CA ILE A 44 5.56 9.90 -22.24
C ILE A 44 6.80 9.96 -23.15
N ASP A 45 7.83 10.72 -22.76
CA ASP A 45 8.98 10.98 -23.62
C ASP A 45 9.96 9.81 -23.67
N ASP A 46 10.25 9.20 -22.51
CA ASP A 46 11.29 8.19 -22.38
C ASP A 46 10.72 6.79 -22.10
N GLY A 47 9.57 6.70 -21.44
CA GLY A 47 9.06 5.45 -20.90
C GLY A 47 9.87 4.98 -19.68
N PHE A 48 9.39 3.93 -19.02
CA PHE A 48 10.07 3.32 -17.89
C PHE A 48 11.02 2.20 -18.34
N GLU A 49 12.13 2.08 -17.61
CA GLU A 49 13.07 0.97 -17.72
C GLU A 49 12.86 0.01 -16.57
N PHE A 50 12.96 -1.29 -16.83
CA PHE A 50 12.90 -2.31 -15.79
C PHE A 50 14.20 -3.08 -15.75
N GLU A 51 14.73 -3.23 -14.54
CA GLU A 51 15.57 -4.36 -14.17
C GLU A 51 14.72 -5.26 -13.28
N SER A 52 14.16 -6.30 -13.88
CA SER A 52 13.15 -7.15 -13.27
C SER A 52 13.64 -8.60 -13.19
N VAL A 53 13.50 -9.21 -12.01
CA VAL A 53 13.74 -10.65 -11.83
C VAL A 53 12.75 -11.50 -12.65
N ASP A 54 11.51 -11.02 -12.81
CA ASP A 54 10.47 -11.75 -13.54
C ASP A 54 10.50 -11.48 -15.05
N HIS A 55 10.79 -10.24 -15.44
CA HIS A 55 10.64 -9.73 -16.81
C HIS A 55 11.97 -9.43 -17.52
N GLY A 56 13.09 -9.63 -16.83
CA GLY A 56 14.41 -9.28 -17.34
C GLY A 56 14.58 -7.76 -17.52
N LYS A 57 15.34 -7.38 -18.56
CA LYS A 57 15.53 -5.97 -18.91
C LYS A 57 14.48 -5.51 -19.91
N VAL A 58 13.70 -4.50 -19.52
CA VAL A 58 12.71 -3.86 -20.38
C VAL A 58 13.09 -2.40 -20.56
N ASN A 59 13.05 -1.91 -21.79
CA ASN A 59 13.33 -0.51 -22.09
C ASN A 59 12.07 0.19 -22.59
N CYS A 60 11.93 1.46 -22.23
CA CYS A 60 10.92 2.38 -22.78
C CYS A 60 9.47 1.90 -22.65
N PHE A 61 9.13 1.16 -21.59
CA PHE A 61 7.77 0.71 -21.34
C PHE A 61 6.82 1.88 -21.14
N ARG A 62 5.66 1.80 -21.78
CA ARG A 62 4.52 2.69 -21.59
C ARG A 62 3.25 1.84 -21.52
N PRO A 63 2.37 2.07 -20.54
CA PRO A 63 1.01 1.53 -20.55
C PRO A 63 0.26 1.94 -21.82
N THR A 64 -0.77 1.18 -22.21
CA THR A 64 -1.58 1.46 -23.41
C THR A 64 -2.04 2.92 -23.46
N ASN A 65 -2.52 3.46 -22.34
CA ASN A 65 -2.91 4.86 -22.21
C ASN A 65 -2.27 5.50 -20.98
N ILE A 66 -2.00 6.80 -21.07
CA ILE A 66 -1.43 7.59 -19.97
C ILE A 66 -2.20 8.91 -19.86
N THR A 67 -2.63 9.28 -18.66
CA THR A 67 -3.34 10.55 -18.40
C THR A 67 -2.80 11.26 -17.16
N LYS A 68 -3.11 12.55 -17.02
CA LYS A 68 -2.67 13.37 -15.87
C LYS A 68 -3.61 13.27 -14.67
N SER A 69 -4.84 12.83 -14.90
CA SER A 69 -5.89 12.76 -13.88
C SER A 69 -6.82 11.58 -14.10
N VAL A 70 -7.55 11.22 -13.04
CA VAL A 70 -8.58 10.18 -13.08
C VAL A 70 -9.77 10.64 -13.93
N GLU A 71 -10.10 11.93 -13.86
CA GLU A 71 -11.17 12.55 -14.65
C GLU A 71 -10.89 12.44 -16.15
N GLU A 72 -9.68 12.81 -16.57
CA GLU A 72 -9.24 12.66 -17.97
C GLU A 72 -9.27 11.19 -18.42
N ALA A 73 -8.86 10.27 -17.54
CA ALA A 73 -8.91 8.83 -17.85
C ALA A 73 -10.34 8.35 -18.07
N MET A 74 -11.28 8.78 -17.22
CA MET A 74 -12.69 8.42 -17.33
C MET A 74 -13.34 9.01 -18.57
N GLU A 75 -13.05 10.27 -18.90
CA GLU A 75 -13.58 10.95 -20.09
C GLU A 75 -13.14 10.28 -21.39
N LYS A 76 -11.85 9.93 -21.49
CA LYS A 76 -11.26 9.42 -22.74
C LYS A 76 -11.38 7.91 -22.92
N TYR A 77 -11.27 7.15 -21.83
CA TYR A 77 -11.07 5.69 -21.89
C TYR A 77 -12.08 4.90 -21.06
N GLY A 78 -12.82 5.57 -20.17
CA GLY A 78 -13.82 4.95 -19.32
C GLY A 78 -15.08 4.47 -20.07
N PRO A 79 -16.02 3.81 -19.36
CA PRO A 79 -15.84 3.26 -18.02
C PRO A 79 -14.79 2.13 -18.01
N PHE A 80 -14.21 1.88 -16.84
CA PHE A 80 -13.22 0.81 -16.64
C PHE A 80 -13.87 -0.43 -16.01
N ASP A 81 -13.36 -1.61 -16.35
CA ASP A 81 -13.76 -2.86 -15.71
C ASP A 81 -13.18 -2.97 -14.29
N TYR A 82 -11.95 -2.46 -14.13
CA TYR A 82 -11.20 -2.46 -12.87
C TYR A 82 -10.43 -1.16 -12.65
N ALA A 83 -10.30 -0.75 -11.39
CA ALA A 83 -9.47 0.35 -10.94
C ALA A 83 -8.50 -0.12 -9.85
N ILE A 84 -7.20 0.00 -10.11
CA ILE A 84 -6.12 -0.42 -9.21
C ILE A 84 -5.53 0.81 -8.55
N PHE A 85 -5.40 0.74 -7.23
CA PHE A 85 -4.77 1.77 -6.43
C PHE A 85 -3.50 1.24 -5.75
N SER A 86 -2.37 1.81 -6.15
CA SER A 86 -1.02 1.46 -5.66
C SER A 86 -0.22 2.68 -5.21
N LEU A 87 -0.88 3.83 -5.05
CA LEU A 87 -0.31 5.01 -4.40
C LEU A 87 0.06 4.70 -2.94
N LYS A 88 1.01 5.46 -2.40
CA LYS A 88 1.30 5.50 -0.96
C LYS A 88 0.02 5.84 -0.17
N ASN A 89 -0.31 5.06 0.86
CA ASN A 89 -1.55 5.27 1.62
C ASN A 89 -1.30 6.17 2.85
N ILE A 90 -1.55 7.47 2.65
CA ILE A 90 -1.25 8.56 3.58
C ILE A 90 -2.52 9.43 3.74
N PRO A 91 -3.56 8.94 4.43
CA PRO A 91 -4.87 9.61 4.47
C PRO A 91 -4.83 11.01 5.11
N ASP A 92 -3.83 11.28 5.97
CA ASP A 92 -3.55 12.59 6.56
C ASP A 92 -3.01 13.62 5.54
N ILE A 93 -2.47 13.15 4.41
CA ILE A 93 -1.87 14.00 3.36
C ILE A 93 -2.69 13.99 2.07
N SER A 94 -3.09 12.79 1.62
CA SER A 94 -3.74 12.54 0.34
C SER A 94 -4.71 11.37 0.49
N PRO A 95 -5.94 11.61 0.99
CA PRO A 95 -6.96 10.58 1.07
C PRO A 95 -7.30 10.03 -0.32
N ILE A 96 -7.65 8.74 -0.37
CA ILE A 96 -7.88 8.03 -1.63
C ILE A 96 -9.32 8.10 -2.11
N GLU A 97 -10.23 8.31 -1.17
CA GLU A 97 -11.66 8.39 -1.36
C GLU A 97 -12.07 9.37 -2.46
N PRO A 98 -11.50 10.60 -2.55
CA PRO A 98 -11.82 11.52 -3.63
C PRO A 98 -11.32 11.03 -5.00
N LEU A 99 -10.26 10.21 -5.05
CA LEU A 99 -9.78 9.62 -6.30
C LEU A 99 -10.69 8.49 -6.77
N ILE A 100 -11.13 7.63 -5.86
CA ILE A 100 -12.06 6.54 -6.16
C ILE A 100 -13.40 7.10 -6.65
N ALA A 101 -13.91 8.15 -5.99
CA ALA A 101 -15.18 8.77 -6.38
C ALA A 101 -15.21 9.28 -7.83
N LYS A 102 -14.04 9.64 -8.39
CA LYS A 102 -13.93 10.15 -9.76
C LYS A 102 -14.02 9.06 -10.82
N CYS A 103 -13.75 7.79 -10.48
CA CYS A 103 -13.82 6.66 -11.41
C CYS A 103 -14.86 5.60 -11.02
N TYR A 104 -15.59 5.81 -9.93
CA TYR A 104 -16.55 4.84 -9.44
C TYR A 104 -17.71 4.63 -10.42
N THR A 105 -18.01 3.36 -10.69
CA THR A 105 -19.27 2.92 -11.29
C THR A 105 -19.74 1.69 -10.51
N PRO A 106 -21.04 1.35 -10.49
CA PRO A 106 -21.51 0.16 -9.76
C PRO A 106 -20.84 -1.16 -10.18
N GLU A 107 -20.33 -1.23 -11.41
CA GLU A 107 -19.73 -2.45 -11.97
C GLU A 107 -18.19 -2.50 -11.87
N VAL A 108 -17.52 -1.40 -11.50
CA VAL A 108 -16.05 -1.37 -11.46
C VAL A 108 -15.53 -2.20 -10.29
N GLY A 109 -14.57 -3.09 -10.54
CA GLY A 109 -13.83 -3.75 -9.48
C GLY A 109 -12.69 -2.87 -8.98
N ILE A 110 -12.66 -2.55 -7.69
CA ILE A 110 -11.63 -1.71 -7.07
C ILE A 110 -10.61 -2.60 -6.37
N LEU A 111 -9.35 -2.58 -6.81
CA LEU A 111 -8.25 -3.28 -6.15
C LEU A 111 -7.38 -2.31 -5.35
N LEU A 112 -7.20 -2.59 -4.06
CA LEU A 112 -6.26 -1.87 -3.21
C LEU A 112 -4.99 -2.70 -2.99
N LEU A 113 -3.87 -2.30 -3.61
CA LEU A 113 -2.56 -2.90 -3.41
C LEU A 113 -1.75 -2.24 -2.28
N GLN A 114 -2.32 -1.21 -1.66
CA GLN A 114 -1.62 -0.37 -0.68
C GLN A 114 -1.37 -1.12 0.63
N ASN A 115 -0.36 -0.71 1.40
CA ASN A 115 -0.10 -1.29 2.72
C ASN A 115 -1.15 -0.85 3.76
N GLY A 116 -1.19 -1.55 4.89
CA GLY A 116 -2.07 -1.26 6.02
C GLY A 116 -3.23 -2.25 6.16
N ILE A 117 -4.02 -2.03 7.20
CA ILE A 117 -5.19 -2.84 7.57
C ILE A 117 -6.45 -1.97 7.58
N GLY A 118 -7.61 -2.54 7.22
CA GLY A 118 -8.89 -1.82 7.24
C GLY A 118 -9.01 -0.67 6.23
N ILE A 119 -8.17 -0.68 5.18
CA ILE A 119 -8.11 0.35 4.14
C ILE A 119 -9.32 0.31 3.19
N GLU A 120 -10.08 -0.77 3.24
CA GLU A 120 -11.31 -1.02 2.49
C GLU A 120 -12.51 -0.30 3.12
N LYS A 121 -12.53 -0.18 4.45
CA LYS A 121 -13.65 0.37 5.23
C LYS A 121 -14.07 1.78 4.76
N PRO A 122 -13.15 2.73 4.46
CA PRO A 122 -13.53 4.05 3.95
C PRO A 122 -14.26 4.01 2.61
N ILE A 123 -13.96 3.03 1.75
CA ILE A 123 -14.63 2.88 0.45
C ILE A 123 -16.08 2.48 0.64
N PHE A 124 -16.37 1.50 1.50
CA PHE A 124 -17.74 1.07 1.76
C PHE A 124 -18.59 2.13 2.46
N LYS A 125 -17.98 3.05 3.22
CA LYS A 125 -18.69 4.21 3.76
C LYS A 125 -19.26 5.11 2.65
N LEU A 126 -18.58 5.20 1.51
CA LEU A 126 -18.99 6.04 0.37
C LEU A 126 -19.80 5.25 -0.66
N PHE A 127 -19.40 4.01 -0.90
CA PHE A 127 -19.95 3.12 -1.92
C PHE A 127 -20.27 1.76 -1.29
N PRO A 128 -21.41 1.62 -0.58
CA PRO A 128 -21.73 0.42 0.19
C PRO A 128 -21.81 -0.87 -0.63
N GLU A 129 -22.09 -0.74 -1.94
CA GLU A 129 -22.21 -1.86 -2.88
C GLU A 129 -20.98 -1.99 -3.79
N ALA A 130 -19.86 -1.32 -3.48
CA ALA A 130 -18.66 -1.43 -4.30
C ALA A 130 -18.07 -2.85 -4.29
N TYR A 131 -17.62 -3.32 -5.46
CA TYR A 131 -16.79 -4.52 -5.58
C TYR A 131 -15.35 -4.19 -5.18
N VAL A 132 -15.00 -4.34 -3.90
CA VAL A 132 -13.64 -4.09 -3.40
C VAL A 132 -12.87 -5.40 -3.28
N MET A 133 -11.68 -5.41 -3.84
CA MET A 133 -10.69 -6.47 -3.70
C MET A 133 -9.52 -5.93 -2.89
N SER A 134 -9.11 -6.68 -1.89
CA SER A 134 -7.92 -6.37 -1.11
C SER A 134 -6.73 -7.14 -1.68
N GLY A 135 -5.64 -6.45 -1.99
CA GLY A 135 -4.41 -7.05 -2.49
C GLY A 135 -3.26 -6.92 -1.50
N VAL A 136 -2.73 -8.07 -1.08
CA VAL A 136 -1.54 -8.16 -0.21
C VAL A 136 -0.34 -8.49 -1.09
N THR A 137 0.38 -7.45 -1.48
CA THR A 137 1.57 -7.56 -2.34
C THR A 137 2.81 -7.90 -1.52
N MET A 138 3.50 -8.97 -1.89
CA MET A 138 4.86 -9.31 -1.46
C MET A 138 5.76 -9.14 -2.67
N VAL A 139 6.33 -7.93 -2.82
CA VAL A 139 7.21 -7.57 -3.93
C VAL A 139 8.31 -6.67 -3.40
N SER A 140 9.51 -6.84 -3.94
CA SER A 140 10.62 -5.91 -3.70
C SER A 140 10.88 -5.11 -4.97
N SER A 141 10.20 -3.95 -5.06
CA SER A 141 10.35 -3.05 -6.20
C SER A 141 10.46 -1.59 -5.77
N THR A 142 11.37 -0.86 -6.41
CA THR A 142 11.56 0.58 -6.18
C THR A 142 11.73 1.31 -7.50
N LEU A 143 11.03 2.44 -7.65
CA LEU A 143 11.22 3.37 -8.76
C LEU A 143 12.29 4.41 -8.38
N TYR A 144 13.33 4.50 -9.22
CA TYR A 144 14.40 5.49 -9.15
C TYR A 144 14.43 6.31 -10.45
N GLY A 145 13.85 7.51 -10.43
CA GLY A 145 13.63 8.28 -11.65
C GLY A 145 12.70 7.51 -12.59
N ARG A 146 13.21 7.09 -13.76
CA ARG A 146 12.48 6.25 -14.72
C ARG A 146 12.80 4.76 -14.64
N LYS A 147 13.67 4.34 -13.72
CA LYS A 147 14.14 2.96 -13.60
C LYS A 147 13.43 2.24 -12.46
N VAL A 148 12.65 1.21 -12.80
CA VAL A 148 12.06 0.25 -11.88
C VAL A 148 13.07 -0.86 -11.61
N VAL A 149 13.53 -0.96 -10.37
CA VAL A 149 14.36 -2.06 -9.88
C VAL A 149 13.45 -3.03 -9.14
N HIS A 150 13.31 -4.25 -9.66
CA HIS A 150 12.41 -5.29 -9.18
C HIS A 150 13.20 -6.59 -8.95
N VAL A 151 13.42 -6.94 -7.68
CA VAL A 151 14.45 -7.92 -7.28
C VAL A 151 13.90 -9.22 -6.67
N ALA A 152 12.61 -9.25 -6.34
CA ALA A 152 11.93 -10.46 -5.86
C ALA A 152 10.62 -10.63 -6.62
N THR A 153 10.30 -11.86 -6.99
CA THR A 153 9.13 -12.20 -7.83
C THR A 153 7.84 -11.59 -7.29
N GLU A 154 6.99 -11.12 -8.21
CA GLU A 154 5.70 -10.54 -7.90
C GLU A 154 4.74 -11.62 -7.34
N HIS A 155 4.57 -11.62 -6.02
CA HIS A 155 3.55 -12.42 -5.34
C HIS A 155 2.44 -11.51 -4.82
N VAL A 156 1.21 -11.75 -5.23
CA VAL A 156 0.03 -10.99 -4.76
C VAL A 156 -1.08 -11.93 -4.34
N ARG A 157 -1.48 -11.84 -3.07
CA ARG A 157 -2.70 -12.49 -2.57
C ARG A 157 -3.85 -11.51 -2.73
N VAL A 158 -4.88 -11.88 -3.47
CA VAL A 158 -6.03 -11.01 -3.75
C VAL A 158 -7.31 -11.70 -3.31
N GLY A 159 -8.07 -11.06 -2.42
CA GLY A 159 -9.37 -11.55 -1.98
C GLY A 159 -10.47 -10.54 -2.17
N ALA A 160 -11.69 -11.02 -2.40
CA ALA A 160 -12.88 -10.18 -2.34
C ALA A 160 -13.12 -9.77 -0.88
N TYR A 161 -13.25 -8.47 -0.63
CA TYR A 161 -13.52 -7.97 0.71
C TYR A 161 -15.03 -7.78 0.86
N ASP A 162 -15.66 -8.59 1.71
CA ASP A 162 -17.12 -8.63 1.79
C ASP A 162 -17.71 -7.30 2.28
N ASN A 163 -18.60 -6.73 1.46
CA ASN A 163 -19.36 -5.53 1.79
C ASN A 163 -20.68 -5.82 2.53
N GLY A 164 -21.14 -7.08 2.57
CA GLY A 164 -22.40 -7.49 3.20
C GLY A 164 -23.67 -6.94 2.53
N LYS A 165 -23.55 -6.33 1.35
CA LYS A 165 -24.66 -5.76 0.55
C LYS A 165 -24.91 -6.52 -0.75
N ILE A 166 -23.85 -7.00 -1.39
CA ILE A 166 -23.91 -7.83 -2.59
C ILE A 166 -23.64 -9.29 -2.19
N PRO A 167 -24.33 -10.30 -2.79
CA PRO A 167 -24.00 -11.71 -2.56
C PRO A 167 -22.51 -11.98 -2.70
N TYR A 168 -21.90 -12.58 -1.69
CA TYR A 168 -20.45 -12.74 -1.60
C TYR A 168 -19.90 -13.48 -2.83
N GLU A 169 -20.63 -14.45 -3.38
CA GLU A 169 -20.24 -15.20 -4.57
C GLU A 169 -20.04 -14.31 -5.80
N LYS A 170 -20.81 -13.22 -5.94
CA LYS A 170 -20.62 -12.25 -7.03
C LYS A 170 -19.33 -11.45 -6.85
N GLN A 171 -19.03 -11.06 -5.61
CA GLN A 171 -17.79 -10.35 -5.27
C GLN A 171 -16.57 -11.26 -5.54
N VAL A 172 -16.66 -12.53 -5.12
CA VAL A 172 -15.65 -13.56 -5.39
C VAL A 172 -15.48 -13.78 -6.90
N ALA A 173 -16.57 -13.89 -7.66
CA ALA A 173 -16.50 -14.09 -9.10
C ALA A 173 -15.82 -12.91 -9.82
N LYS A 174 -16.13 -11.67 -9.43
CA LYS A 174 -15.46 -10.46 -9.95
C LYS A 174 -13.96 -10.48 -9.61
N CYS A 175 -13.61 -10.86 -8.38
CA CYS A 175 -12.22 -10.99 -7.93
C CYS A 175 -11.44 -12.05 -8.70
N LYS A 176 -11.98 -13.27 -8.83
CA LYS A 176 -11.36 -14.35 -9.60
C LYS A 176 -11.20 -13.96 -11.07
N LYS A 177 -12.17 -13.23 -11.64
CA LYS A 177 -12.06 -12.74 -13.01
C LYS A 177 -10.91 -11.75 -13.18
N PHE A 178 -10.69 -10.86 -12.22
CA PHE A 178 -9.54 -9.97 -12.22
C PHE A 178 -8.22 -10.74 -12.12
N ILE A 179 -8.15 -11.75 -11.27
CA ILE A 179 -6.95 -12.59 -11.11
C ILE A 179 -6.60 -13.30 -12.42
N GLU A 180 -7.59 -13.83 -13.16
CA GLU A 180 -7.37 -14.41 -14.50
C GLU A 180 -6.74 -13.41 -15.48
N ILE A 181 -7.07 -12.13 -15.37
CA ILE A 181 -6.55 -11.05 -16.23
C ILE A 181 -5.11 -10.70 -15.84
N TYR A 182 -4.82 -10.64 -14.54
CA TYR A 182 -3.51 -10.23 -14.00
C TYR A 182 -2.48 -11.36 -13.99
N SER A 183 -2.91 -12.62 -13.91
CA SER A 183 -2.02 -13.78 -13.87
C SER A 183 -1.34 -14.02 -15.22
N THR A 184 -0.03 -14.19 -15.18
CA THR A 184 0.86 -14.48 -16.29
C THR A 184 1.75 -15.69 -15.95
N ASP A 185 2.60 -16.13 -16.88
CA ASP A 185 3.65 -17.11 -16.61
C ASP A 185 4.85 -16.53 -15.84
N LYS A 186 4.82 -15.24 -15.47
CA LYS A 186 5.91 -14.49 -14.83
C LYS A 186 5.62 -14.02 -13.42
N ASN A 187 4.39 -14.17 -12.93
CA ASN A 187 3.99 -13.71 -11.60
C ASN A 187 3.09 -14.74 -10.90
N ASP A 188 2.88 -14.52 -9.61
CA ASP A 188 2.07 -15.39 -8.75
C ASP A 188 0.94 -14.57 -8.11
N ILE A 189 -0.18 -14.48 -8.85
CA ILE A 189 -1.39 -13.79 -8.41
C ILE A 189 -2.42 -14.83 -7.99
N ILE A 190 -2.66 -14.97 -6.69
CA ILE A 190 -3.52 -16.03 -6.14
C ILE A 190 -4.75 -15.45 -5.47
N TYR A 191 -5.90 -16.10 -5.72
CA TYR A 191 -7.12 -15.84 -4.98
C TYR A 191 -6.97 -16.25 -3.52
N ASP A 192 -7.22 -15.31 -2.62
CA ASP A 192 -7.15 -15.51 -1.19
C ASP A 192 -8.54 -15.54 -0.58
N GLU A 193 -8.95 -16.72 -0.13
CA GLU A 193 -10.22 -16.94 0.57
C GLU A 193 -10.27 -16.23 1.93
N ASN A 194 -9.12 -15.91 2.51
CA ASN A 194 -9.03 -15.19 3.79
C ASN A 194 -7.98 -14.07 3.70
N VAL A 195 -8.26 -13.08 2.86
CA VAL A 195 -7.36 -11.94 2.68
C VAL A 195 -7.14 -11.12 3.96
N ASN A 196 -8.08 -11.17 4.91
CA ASN A 196 -7.90 -10.57 6.23
C ASN A 196 -6.76 -11.25 7.01
N PHE A 197 -6.67 -12.58 6.96
CA PHE A 197 -5.53 -13.31 7.52
C PHE A 197 -4.22 -12.86 6.88
N SER A 198 -4.16 -12.78 5.55
CA SER A 198 -2.94 -12.32 4.84
C SER A 198 -2.57 -10.87 5.18
N ARG A 199 -3.56 -9.97 5.32
CA ARG A 199 -3.35 -8.58 5.74
C ARG A 199 -2.74 -8.51 7.13
N TRP A 200 -3.36 -9.17 8.11
CA TRP A 200 -2.87 -9.20 9.49
C TRP A 200 -1.50 -9.84 9.59
N ARG A 201 -1.28 -10.97 8.89
CA ARG A 201 0.03 -11.64 8.81
C ARG A 201 1.11 -10.69 8.30
N LYS A 202 0.87 -9.97 7.20
CA LYS A 202 1.82 -8.97 6.67
C LYS A 202 2.00 -7.78 7.63
N LEU A 203 0.96 -7.42 8.37
CA LEU A 203 1.01 -6.33 9.35
C LEU A 203 1.97 -6.62 10.51
N VAL A 204 2.14 -7.88 10.91
CA VAL A 204 3.13 -8.30 11.92
C VAL A 204 4.52 -7.76 11.58
N TYR A 205 4.93 -7.83 10.31
CA TYR A 205 6.19 -7.25 9.86
C TYR A 205 6.12 -5.72 9.74
N ASN A 206 5.09 -5.21 9.06
CA ASN A 206 5.00 -3.80 8.71
C ASN A 206 4.82 -2.86 9.91
N ALA A 207 4.03 -3.24 10.90
CA ALA A 207 3.81 -2.42 12.09
C ALA A 207 4.97 -2.51 13.09
N CYS A 208 5.82 -3.53 12.99
CA CYS A 208 6.88 -3.79 13.95
C CYS A 208 8.26 -3.53 13.34
N VAL A 209 8.76 -4.41 12.46
CA VAL A 209 10.10 -4.29 11.85
C VAL A 209 10.22 -3.02 11.01
N ASN A 210 9.30 -2.81 10.07
CA ASN A 210 9.35 -1.67 9.14
C ASN A 210 9.23 -0.33 9.89
N SER A 211 8.34 -0.25 10.87
CA SER A 211 8.17 0.94 11.71
C SER A 211 9.34 1.19 12.66
N SER A 212 9.94 0.16 13.27
CA SER A 212 11.17 0.31 14.06
C SER A 212 12.32 0.81 13.18
N ALA A 213 12.48 0.26 11.98
CA ALA A 213 13.54 0.63 11.04
C ALA A 213 13.43 2.10 10.65
N ALA A 214 12.20 2.53 10.34
CA ALA A 214 11.84 3.90 10.05
C ALA A 214 12.17 4.86 11.21
N LEU A 215 11.80 4.51 12.44
CA LEU A 215 12.05 5.34 13.63
C LEU A 215 13.53 5.53 13.95
N THR A 216 14.36 4.51 13.73
CA THR A 216 15.77 4.51 14.12
C THR A 216 16.73 4.80 12.96
N ASP A 217 16.22 4.98 11.74
CA ASP A 217 17.02 5.06 10.51
C ASP A 217 17.99 3.88 10.32
N CYS A 218 17.59 2.70 10.78
CA CYS A 218 18.38 1.46 10.69
C CYS A 218 17.68 0.47 9.75
N ASP A 219 18.40 -0.12 8.82
CA ASP A 219 17.92 -1.34 8.14
C ASP A 219 17.74 -2.49 9.16
N ILE A 220 17.07 -3.55 8.71
CA ILE A 220 16.67 -4.66 9.58
C ILE A 220 17.87 -5.39 10.22
N GLY A 221 18.99 -5.53 9.50
CA GLY A 221 20.16 -6.22 10.02
C GLY A 221 20.80 -5.41 11.14
N ARG A 222 20.87 -4.08 10.97
CA ARG A 222 21.33 -3.17 12.03
C ARG A 222 20.38 -3.15 13.22
N LEU A 223 19.06 -3.15 13.01
CA LEU A 223 18.08 -3.25 14.11
C LEU A 223 18.32 -4.49 14.96
N GLU A 224 18.56 -5.63 14.32
CA GLU A 224 18.82 -6.88 15.03
C GLU A 224 20.13 -6.83 15.81
N VAL A 225 21.24 -6.50 15.14
CA VAL A 225 22.57 -6.46 15.77
C VAL A 225 22.64 -5.43 16.92
N PHE A 226 21.86 -4.35 16.84
CA PHE A 226 21.76 -3.34 17.90
C PHE A 226 20.77 -3.71 19.01
N GLY A 227 20.13 -4.89 18.94
CA GLY A 227 19.34 -5.46 20.02
C GLY A 227 17.88 -4.99 20.06
N ALA A 228 17.28 -4.56 18.95
CA ALA A 228 15.89 -4.10 18.93
C ALA A 228 14.85 -5.25 18.98
N MET A 229 15.25 -6.49 18.67
CA MET A 229 14.30 -7.59 18.48
C MET A 229 13.53 -7.96 19.76
N ASP A 230 14.24 -8.19 20.87
CA ASP A 230 13.61 -8.60 22.14
C ASP A 230 12.87 -7.48 22.88
N PRO A 231 13.40 -6.26 23.03
CA PRO A 231 12.74 -5.23 23.83
C PRO A 231 11.63 -4.48 23.08
N ILE A 232 11.63 -4.49 21.75
CA ILE A 232 10.71 -3.67 20.94
C ILE A 232 9.91 -4.53 19.95
N VAL A 233 10.58 -5.23 19.04
CA VAL A 233 9.91 -5.86 17.89
C VAL A 233 9.02 -7.02 18.33
N ARG A 234 9.52 -8.00 19.10
CA ARG A 234 8.72 -9.14 19.57
C ARG A 234 7.53 -8.71 20.44
N PRO A 235 7.67 -7.79 21.41
CA PRO A 235 6.53 -7.23 22.14
C PRO A 235 5.49 -6.59 21.21
N ALA A 236 5.91 -5.73 20.27
CA ALA A 236 5.01 -5.11 19.30
C ALA A 236 4.29 -6.15 18.42
N MET A 237 4.97 -7.21 17.99
CA MET A 237 4.37 -8.28 17.20
C MET A 237 3.31 -9.04 17.99
N ARG A 238 3.55 -9.32 19.28
CA ARG A 238 2.53 -9.94 20.16
C ARG A 238 1.31 -9.06 20.34
N GLU A 239 1.49 -7.74 20.43
CA GLU A 239 0.37 -6.80 20.43
C GLU A 239 -0.43 -6.90 19.12
N ILE A 240 0.23 -6.94 17.94
CA ILE A 240 -0.46 -7.16 16.66
C ILE A 240 -1.23 -8.48 16.65
N LEU A 241 -0.65 -9.58 17.13
CA LEU A 241 -1.33 -10.89 17.22
C LEU A 241 -2.57 -10.81 18.11
N ALA A 242 -2.47 -10.16 19.27
CA ALA A 242 -3.60 -9.97 20.18
C ALA A 242 -4.72 -9.13 19.55
N ILE A 243 -4.38 -8.06 18.83
CA ILE A 243 -5.35 -7.23 18.13
C ILE A 243 -6.00 -8.02 16.99
N ALA A 244 -5.21 -8.72 16.17
CA ALA A 244 -5.71 -9.56 15.08
C ALA A 244 -6.71 -10.60 15.60
N LYS A 245 -6.39 -11.25 16.73
CA LYS A 245 -7.27 -12.23 17.38
C LYS A 245 -8.60 -11.61 17.83
N SER A 246 -8.57 -10.37 18.33
CA SER A 246 -9.79 -9.64 18.70
C SER A 246 -10.64 -9.25 17.48
N ASP A 247 -10.02 -9.11 16.30
CA ASP A 247 -10.65 -8.85 15.00
C ASP A 247 -11.06 -10.15 14.27
N GLY A 248 -11.05 -11.30 14.97
CA GLY A 248 -11.47 -12.60 14.44
C GLY A 248 -10.41 -13.34 13.62
N VAL A 249 -9.15 -12.91 13.66
CA VAL A 249 -8.03 -13.55 12.94
C VAL A 249 -7.01 -14.10 13.92
N ASP A 250 -7.01 -15.43 14.09
CA ASP A 250 -6.03 -16.13 14.94
C ASP A 250 -4.77 -16.44 14.11
N LEU A 251 -3.71 -15.67 14.31
CA LEU A 251 -2.39 -15.93 13.73
C LEU A 251 -1.58 -16.83 14.68
N PRO A 252 -0.83 -17.82 14.16
CA PRO A 252 0.03 -18.64 15.01
C PRO A 252 1.22 -17.82 15.54
N GLU A 253 1.65 -18.08 16.77
CA GLU A 253 2.76 -17.34 17.42
C GLU A 253 4.08 -17.47 16.64
N ASP A 254 4.30 -18.58 15.93
CA ASP A 254 5.50 -18.82 15.12
C ASP A 254 5.66 -17.84 13.94
N VAL A 255 4.61 -17.12 13.57
CA VAL A 255 4.66 -16.03 12.58
C VAL A 255 5.64 -14.93 13.01
N ILE A 256 5.85 -14.72 14.32
CA ILE A 256 6.78 -13.73 14.86
C ILE A 256 8.20 -14.05 14.38
N GLU A 257 8.69 -15.26 14.68
CA GLU A 257 10.03 -15.65 14.29
C GLU A 257 10.14 -15.80 12.78
N PHE A 258 9.10 -16.31 12.11
CA PHE A 258 9.07 -16.36 10.65
C PHE A 258 9.30 -14.97 10.02
N MET A 259 8.62 -13.93 10.52
CA MET A 259 8.75 -12.56 9.99
C MET A 259 10.05 -11.89 10.36
N ILE A 260 10.61 -12.18 11.54
CA ILE A 260 11.92 -11.64 11.92
C ILE A 260 13.03 -12.25 11.05
N ARG A 261 12.93 -13.54 10.73
CA ARG A 261 13.95 -14.30 9.97
C ARG A 261 13.77 -14.22 8.46
N SER A 262 12.71 -13.60 7.94
CA SER A 262 12.37 -13.65 6.51
C SER A 262 13.41 -13.01 5.59
N ASP A 263 14.24 -12.14 6.15
CA ASP A 263 15.25 -11.37 5.42
C ASP A 263 16.67 -11.62 5.98
N ASP A 264 16.88 -12.76 6.67
CA ASP A 264 18.18 -13.14 7.21
C ASP A 264 19.27 -13.13 6.11
N GLY A 265 20.43 -12.55 6.44
CA GLY A 265 21.55 -12.42 5.51
C GLY A 265 21.54 -11.13 4.68
N GLU A 266 20.52 -10.28 4.81
CA GLU A 266 20.44 -9.00 4.08
C GLU A 266 20.51 -7.77 4.99
N TRP A 267 21.27 -6.75 4.56
CA TRP A 267 21.21 -5.40 5.13
C TRP A 267 20.07 -4.61 4.46
N TYR A 268 18.84 -5.06 4.69
CA TYR A 268 17.68 -4.63 3.92
C TYR A 268 16.94 -3.42 4.53
N PRO A 269 16.82 -2.28 3.80
CA PRO A 269 15.99 -1.17 4.23
C PRO A 269 14.52 -1.36 3.80
N PRO A 270 13.57 -1.52 4.75
CA PRO A 270 12.17 -1.72 4.40
C PRO A 270 11.51 -0.43 3.90
N SER A 271 10.32 -0.57 3.31
CA SER A 271 9.68 0.48 2.50
C SER A 271 9.47 1.82 3.23
N MET A 272 9.09 1.81 4.51
CA MET A 272 8.88 3.05 5.27
C MET A 272 10.21 3.76 5.56
N LEU A 273 11.27 3.01 5.84
CA LEU A 273 12.62 3.55 5.97
C LEU A 273 13.11 4.18 4.66
N VAL A 274 12.89 3.50 3.53
CA VAL A 274 13.23 4.05 2.20
C VAL A 274 12.49 5.37 1.94
N ASP A 275 11.20 5.43 2.25
CA ASP A 275 10.42 6.66 2.13
C ASP A 275 10.96 7.77 3.04
N MET A 276 11.26 7.47 4.30
CA MET A 276 11.83 8.45 5.22
C MET A 276 13.19 8.99 4.76
N ARG A 277 14.08 8.13 4.26
CA ARG A 277 15.38 8.54 3.69
C ARG A 277 15.23 9.41 2.45
N LYS A 278 14.19 9.18 1.64
CA LYS A 278 13.80 10.05 0.50
C LYS A 278 13.11 11.34 0.95
N GLY A 279 12.81 11.51 2.23
CA GLY A 279 12.03 12.63 2.75
C GLY A 279 10.56 12.58 2.31
N ASN A 280 10.02 11.40 2.03
CA ASN A 280 8.61 11.18 1.75
C ASN A 280 7.78 11.07 3.04
N TYR A 281 6.47 11.21 2.88
CA TYR A 281 5.50 10.91 3.93
C TYR A 281 5.41 9.38 4.16
N CYS A 282 5.06 8.95 5.37
CA CYS A 282 4.97 7.55 5.75
C CYS A 282 3.53 7.07 6.05
N GLU A 283 3.29 5.77 5.90
CA GLU A 283 1.96 5.13 6.00
C GLU A 283 1.55 4.80 7.46
N TYR A 284 2.03 5.58 8.44
CA TYR A 284 1.86 5.25 9.87
C TYR A 284 0.38 5.12 10.27
N GLN A 285 -0.52 5.92 9.68
CA GLN A 285 -1.94 5.90 9.99
C GLN A 285 -2.58 4.54 9.67
N VAL A 286 -2.31 3.99 8.48
CA VAL A 286 -2.97 2.76 8.03
C VAL A 286 -2.24 1.49 8.45
N ILE A 287 -0.96 1.59 8.80
CA ILE A 287 -0.15 0.48 9.31
C ILE A 287 -0.32 0.33 10.83
N LEU A 288 -0.26 1.42 11.59
CA LEU A 288 -0.35 1.39 13.06
C LEU A 288 -1.68 1.94 13.56
N GLY A 289 -2.10 3.11 13.07
CA GLY A 289 -3.30 3.81 13.55
C GLY A 289 -4.57 2.95 13.46
N ASN A 290 -4.84 2.37 12.28
CA ASN A 290 -6.01 1.51 12.10
C ASN A 290 -6.01 0.28 13.00
N ALA A 291 -4.84 -0.32 13.28
CA ALA A 291 -4.73 -1.43 14.23
C ALA A 291 -4.99 -0.98 15.67
N LEU A 292 -4.50 0.21 16.05
CA LEU A 292 -4.77 0.80 17.37
C LEU A 292 -6.23 1.21 17.56
N ASP A 293 -6.92 1.64 16.50
CA ASP A 293 -8.36 1.89 16.53
C ASP A 293 -9.13 0.60 16.84
N ILE A 294 -8.79 -0.50 16.16
CA ILE A 294 -9.37 -1.84 16.44
C ILE A 294 -9.03 -2.28 17.88
N ALA A 295 -7.79 -2.09 18.32
CA ALA A 295 -7.37 -2.42 19.68
C ALA A 295 -8.22 -1.69 20.73
N LYS A 296 -8.45 -0.38 20.50
CA LYS A 296 -9.28 0.45 21.38
C LYS A 296 -10.74 0.02 21.37
N GLU A 297 -11.31 -0.27 20.20
CA GLU A 297 -12.69 -0.75 20.06
C GLU A 297 -12.92 -2.07 20.80
N ASN A 298 -11.93 -2.97 20.77
CA ASN A 298 -12.01 -4.30 21.36
C ASN A 298 -11.41 -4.42 22.77
N GLY A 299 -10.88 -3.32 23.34
CA GLY A 299 -10.28 -3.33 24.68
C GLY A 299 -8.95 -4.08 24.80
N VAL A 300 -8.18 -4.18 23.71
CA VAL A 300 -6.86 -4.83 23.68
C VAL A 300 -5.76 -3.80 24.00
N PRO A 301 -4.90 -4.04 25.00
CA PRO A 301 -3.77 -3.16 25.27
C PRO A 301 -2.69 -3.29 24.21
N ALA A 302 -2.20 -2.15 23.70
CA ALA A 302 -1.14 -2.08 22.71
C ALA A 302 -0.13 -0.93 22.99
N PRO A 303 0.52 -0.92 24.18
CA PRO A 303 1.38 0.19 24.60
C PRO A 303 2.62 0.39 23.71
N VAL A 304 3.24 -0.68 23.21
CA VAL A 304 4.44 -0.57 22.37
C VAL A 304 4.06 0.02 21.02
N LEU A 305 3.02 -0.52 20.37
CA LEU A 305 2.50 0.00 19.10
C LEU A 305 2.01 1.45 19.25
N SER A 306 1.35 1.80 20.36
CA SER A 306 0.90 3.17 20.64
C SER A 306 2.07 4.14 20.74
N CYS A 307 3.15 3.77 21.43
CA CYS A 307 4.37 4.57 21.49
C CYS A 307 4.98 4.77 20.09
N MET A 308 5.13 3.68 19.32
CA MET A 308 5.68 3.73 17.96
C MET A 308 4.84 4.61 17.03
N TYR A 309 3.51 4.50 17.10
CA TYR A 309 2.57 5.33 16.35
C TYR A 309 2.76 6.82 16.64
N HIS A 310 2.82 7.22 17.92
CA HIS A 310 2.97 8.63 18.28
C HIS A 310 4.33 9.19 17.89
N LEU A 311 5.41 8.40 17.97
CA LEU A 311 6.72 8.82 17.48
C LEU A 311 6.74 8.97 15.97
N LEU A 312 6.13 8.04 15.22
CA LEU A 312 6.02 8.16 13.76
C LEU A 312 5.15 9.34 13.33
N HIS A 313 4.09 9.66 14.06
CA HIS A 313 3.33 10.89 13.84
C HIS A 313 4.23 12.14 13.97
N VAL A 314 5.08 12.23 14.99
CA VAL A 314 6.01 13.35 15.14
C VAL A 314 7.01 13.40 13.98
N VAL A 315 7.50 12.25 13.51
CA VAL A 315 8.34 12.15 12.31
C VAL A 315 7.61 12.65 11.06
N GLN A 316 6.35 12.25 10.87
CA GLN A 316 5.51 12.72 9.77
C GLN A 316 5.33 14.23 9.82
N MET A 317 5.07 14.80 11.00
CA MET A 317 4.95 16.25 11.20
C MET A 317 6.24 16.98 10.85
N LYS A 318 7.40 16.45 11.26
CA LYS A 318 8.72 16.99 10.85
C LYS A 318 8.90 16.99 9.33
N THR A 319 8.44 15.92 8.65
CA THR A 319 8.48 15.85 7.18
C THR A 319 7.53 16.87 6.54
N GLN A 320 6.33 17.06 7.09
CA GLN A 320 5.37 18.08 6.64
C GLN A 320 5.93 19.49 6.78
N GLU A 321 6.56 19.81 7.92
CA GLU A 321 7.25 21.08 8.14
C GLU A 321 8.37 21.30 7.10
N LYS A 322 9.24 20.30 6.91
CA LYS A 322 10.33 20.38 5.91
C LYS A 322 9.82 20.59 4.48
N LYS A 323 8.62 20.07 4.16
CA LYS A 323 7.96 20.27 2.86
C LYS A 323 7.11 21.55 2.79
N GLY A 324 7.15 22.40 3.82
CA GLY A 324 6.45 23.68 3.83
C GLY A 324 4.94 23.57 3.97
N LYS A 325 4.42 22.47 4.53
CA LYS A 325 2.97 22.32 4.79
C LYS A 325 2.46 23.26 5.88
N PHE A 326 3.35 23.73 6.74
CA PHE A 326 3.11 24.77 7.72
C PHE A 326 4.47 25.37 8.11
N VAL A 327 4.42 26.50 8.82
CA VAL A 327 5.60 27.15 9.38
C VAL A 327 5.38 27.31 10.88
N LEU A 328 6.37 26.88 11.66
CA LEU A 328 6.37 27.10 13.10
C LEU A 328 6.80 28.55 13.41
N PRO A 329 6.24 29.18 14.46
CA PRO A 329 6.70 30.48 14.90
C PRO A 329 8.16 30.42 15.36
N GLU A 330 8.89 31.53 15.19
CA GLU A 330 10.28 31.65 15.61
C GLU A 330 10.46 31.41 17.12
N VAL A 331 9.50 31.90 17.92
CA VAL A 331 9.44 31.67 19.36
C VAL A 331 8.47 30.53 19.63
N ARG A 332 8.95 29.49 20.34
CA ARG A 332 8.11 28.36 20.75
C ARG A 332 6.95 28.84 21.64
N PRO A 333 5.69 28.56 21.28
CA PRO A 333 4.54 28.92 22.09
C PRO A 333 4.54 28.22 23.44
N LEU A 334 4.04 28.91 24.47
CA LEU A 334 3.77 28.31 25.77
C LEU A 334 2.47 27.48 25.71
N PRO A 335 2.30 26.49 26.60
CA PRO A 335 1.06 25.72 26.66
C PRO A 335 -0.20 26.60 26.83
N ALA A 336 -0.09 27.72 27.55
CA ALA A 336 -1.19 28.66 27.77
C ALA A 336 -1.67 29.39 26.50
N ASP A 337 -0.83 29.44 25.45
CA ASP A 337 -1.15 30.13 24.20
C ASP A 337 -2.14 29.33 23.32
N ASN A 338 -2.41 28.06 23.68
CA ASN A 338 -3.28 27.14 22.93
C ASN A 338 -2.94 27.08 21.43
N PHE A 339 -1.65 27.22 21.09
CA PHE A 339 -1.20 27.27 19.70
C PHE A 339 -1.63 26.02 18.93
N GLN A 340 -2.18 26.25 17.74
CA GLN A 340 -2.56 25.21 16.78
C GLN A 340 -1.80 25.44 15.48
N ILE A 341 -1.27 24.36 14.90
CA ILE A 341 -0.61 24.41 13.59
C ILE A 341 -1.63 24.83 12.54
N LYS A 342 -1.28 25.86 11.77
CA LYS A 342 -2.05 26.30 10.60
C LYS A 342 -1.38 25.77 9.34
N TYR A 343 -2.08 24.88 8.64
CA TYR A 343 -1.62 24.34 7.37
C TYR A 343 -1.73 25.39 6.26
N LEU A 344 -0.71 25.42 5.41
CA LEU A 344 -0.65 26.19 4.17
C LEU A 344 -1.30 25.38 3.05
N ASN A 345 -2.10 26.04 2.22
CA ASN A 345 -2.80 25.42 1.09
C ASN A 345 -1.85 24.97 -0.02
#